data_AF-A0A7V9FMJ4-F1
#
_entry.id   AF-A0A7V9FMJ4-F1
#
_cell.length_a   1.000
_cell.length_b   1.000
_cell.length_c   1.000
_cell.angle_alpha   90.00
_cell.angle_beta   90.00
_cell.angle_gamma   90.00
#
_symmetry.space_group_name_H-M   'P 1'
#
loop_
_entity.id
_entity.type
_entity.pdbx_description
1 polymer ?
#
loop_
_entity_poly.entity_id
_entity_poly.type
_entity_poly.pdbx_seq_one_letter_code
_entity_poly.pdbx_strand_id
1 'polypeptide(L)' 'MTGVDFVAVPSTDWKRARAIYVETLGLRPDETGDSEFWVGETCFGIYEPTTFGMEFA' A
#
# COMPACT_ATOMS: atom_id res chain seq x y z
N MET A 1 -22.86 -4.92 -0.29
CA MET A 1 -21.44 -4.67 -0.61
C MET A 1 -20.79 -6.03 -0.77
N THR A 2 -20.21 -6.32 -1.93
CA THR A 2 -19.51 -7.59 -2.18
C THR A 2 -18.08 -7.25 -2.58
N GLY A 3 -17.09 -7.67 -1.78
CA GLY A 3 -15.67 -7.44 -2.04
C GLY A 3 -15.04 -6.33 -1.18
N VAL A 4 -13.71 -6.31 -1.18
CA VAL A 4 -12.86 -5.28 -0.58
C VAL A 4 -12.35 -4.37 -1.69
N ASP A 5 -12.61 -3.08 -1.58
CA ASP A 5 -12.19 -2.04 -2.51
C ASP A 5 -10.76 -1.55 -2.20
N PHE A 6 -10.44 -1.37 -0.91
CA PHE A 6 -9.16 -0.85 -0.46
C PHE A 6 -8.62 -1.54 0.79
N VAL A 7 -7.30 -1.76 0.84
CA VAL A 7 -6.59 -2.27 2.01
C VAL A 7 -5.48 -1.28 2.41
N ALA A 8 -5.61 -0.71 3.60
CA ALA A 8 -4.56 0.11 4.21
C ALA A 8 -3.55 -0.79 4.94
N VAL A 9 -2.28 -0.75 4.52
CA VAL A 9 -1.19 -1.55 5.09
C VAL A 9 -0.25 -0.64 5.89
N PRO A 10 -0.19 -0.74 7.22
CA PRO A 10 0.79 0.01 8.00
C PRO A 10 2.19 -0.52 7.72
N SER A 11 3.16 0.38 7.58
CA SER A 11 4.59 0.07 7.51
C SER A 11 5.39 1.10 8.30
N THR A 12 6.56 0.73 8.82
CA THR A 12 7.53 1.70 9.36
C THR A 12 8.41 2.31 8.27
N ASP A 13 8.39 1.75 7.06
CA ASP A 13 9.08 2.24 5.86
C ASP A 13 8.22 1.87 4.64
N TRP A 14 7.38 2.81 4.18
CA TRP A 14 6.42 2.50 3.12
C TRP A 14 7.10 2.31 1.76
N LYS A 15 8.22 3.00 1.51
CA LYS A 15 8.96 2.93 0.25
C LYS A 15 9.59 1.56 0.08
N ARG A 16 10.27 1.08 1.11
CA ARG A 16 10.88 -0.25 1.11
C ARG A 16 9.84 -1.35 1.01
N ALA A 17 8.71 -1.21 1.71
CA ALA A 17 7.62 -2.18 1.62
C ALA A 17 7.01 -2.21 0.20
N ARG A 18 6.78 -1.04 -0.43
CA ARG A 18 6.24 -0.97 -1.79
C ARG A 18 7.15 -1.61 -2.83
N ALA A 19 8.47 -1.48 -2.69
CA ALA A 19 9.44 -2.10 -3.61
C ALA A 19 9.29 -3.63 -3.67
N ILE A 20 8.88 -4.29 -2.57
CA ILE A 20 8.60 -5.73 -2.58
C ILE A 20 7.43 -6.02 -3.54
N TYR A 21 6.32 -5.30 -3.39
CA TYR A 21 5.12 -5.53 -4.19
C TYR A 21 5.27 -5.13 -5.65
N VAL A 22 5.83 -3.95 -5.92
CA VAL A 22 5.91 -3.41 -7.28
C VAL A 22 7.15 -3.93 -8.01
N GLU A 23 8.33 -3.85 -7.40
CA GLU A 23 9.58 -4.16 -8.08
C GLU A 23 9.91 -5.66 -8.04
N THR A 24 9.67 -6.32 -6.89
CA THR A 24 9.99 -7.75 -6.74
C THR A 24 8.89 -8.64 -7.31
N LEU A 25 7.62 -8.33 -7.03
CA LEU A 25 6.48 -9.13 -7.50
C LEU A 25 5.87 -8.62 -8.81
N GLY A 26 6.28 -7.45 -9.31
CA GLY A 26 5.80 -6.91 -10.58
C GLY A 26 4.34 -6.44 -10.55
N LEU A 27 3.79 -6.14 -9.37
CA LEU A 27 2.41 -5.66 -9.25
C LEU A 27 2.27 -4.25 -9.82
N ARG A 28 1.09 -3.97 -10.38
CA ARG A 28 0.80 -2.70 -11.05
C ARG A 28 0.80 -1.56 -10.02
N PRO A 29 1.70 -0.57 -10.10
CA PRO A 29 1.63 0.62 -9.24
C PRO A 29 0.37 1.43 -9.56
N ASP A 30 -0.13 2.19 -8.59
CA ASP A 30 -1.14 3.22 -8.90
C ASP A 30 -0.54 4.34 -9.76
N GLU A 31 -1.37 4.99 -10.60
CA GLU A 31 -0.93 6.09 -11.46
C GLU A 31 -0.79 7.42 -10.71
N THR A 32 -1.47 7.54 -9.57
CA THR A 32 -1.60 8.77 -8.78
C THR A 32 -1.04 8.64 -7.36
N GLY A 33 -1.12 7.44 -6.78
CA GLY A 33 -0.66 7.12 -5.43
C GLY A 33 0.76 6.55 -5.42
N ASP A 34 1.72 7.34 -4.95
CA ASP A 34 3.12 6.91 -4.82
C ASP A 34 3.30 5.68 -3.92
N SER A 35 2.43 5.52 -2.92
CA SER A 35 2.48 4.42 -1.94
C SER A 35 1.47 3.30 -2.22
N GLU A 36 0.86 3.31 -3.40
CA GLU A 36 -0.25 2.42 -3.77
C GLU A 36 0.10 1.46 -4.92
N PHE A 37 -0.58 0.32 -4.94
CA PHE A 37 -0.52 -0.69 -6.00
C PHE A 37 -1.81 -1.51 -6.06
N TRP A 38 -2.00 -2.23 -7.17
CA TRP A 38 -3.24 -2.96 -7.47
C TRP A 38 -3.05 -4.47 -7.49
N VAL A 39 -3.99 -5.20 -6.89
CA VAL A 39 -4.14 -6.66 -7.00
C VAL A 39 -5.52 -6.97 -7.55
N GLY A 40 -5.59 -7.23 -8.86
CA GLY A 40 -6.87 -7.27 -9.57
C GLY A 40 -7.58 -5.91 -9.47
N GLU A 41 -8.78 -5.92 -8.89
CA GLU A 41 -9.63 -4.73 -8.71
C GLU A 41 -9.47 -4.08 -7.33
N THR A 42 -8.68 -4.67 -6.41
CA THR A 42 -8.47 -4.14 -5.06
C THR A 42 -7.21 -3.29 -5.01
N CYS A 43 -7.34 -2.06 -4.47
CA CYS A 43 -6.21 -1.17 -4.25
C CYS A 43 -5.59 -1.41 -2.85
N PHE A 44 -4.26 -1.40 -2.79
CA PHE A 44 -3.50 -1.50 -1.55
C PHE A 44 -2.69 -0.22 -1.38
N GLY A 45 -2.85 0.46 -0.24
CA GLY A 45 -2.07 1.64 0.12
C GLY A 45 -1.21 1.39 1.34
N ILE A 46 0.10 1.61 1.20
CA ILE A 46 1.05 1.52 2.29
C ILE A 46 1.21 2.90 2.92
N TYR A 47 1.14 2.98 4.25
CA TYR A 47 1.31 4.24 4.97
C TYR A 47 2.21 4.07 6.19
N GLU A 48 2.87 5.15 6.59
CA GLU A 48 3.64 5.23 7.84
C GLU A 48 2.76 5.81 8.96
N PRO A 49 2.32 5.01 9.95
CA PRO A 49 1.39 5.48 10.99
C PRO A 49 1.90 6.69 11.76
N THR A 50 3.21 6.76 11.98
CA THR A 50 3.88 7.85 12.72
C THR A 50 3.75 9.20 12.02
N THR A 51 3.64 9.24 10.68
CA THR A 51 3.36 10.46 9.91
C THR A 51 1.98 11.05 10.24
N PHE A 52 1.06 10.23 10.74
CA PHE A 52 -0.29 10.61 11.13
C PHE A 52 -0.46 10.70 12.66
N GLY A 53 0.62 10.65 13.43
CA GLY A 53 0.56 10.68 14.90
C GLY A 53 0.00 9.41 15.54
N MET A 54 -0.02 8.29 14.80
CA MET A 54 -0.43 6.98 15.28
C MET A 54 0.79 6.11 15.62
N GLU A 55 0.62 5.17 16.55
CA GLU A 55 1.60 4.11 16.78
C GLU A 55 1.50 3.02 15.70
N PHE A 56 2.62 2.36 15.41
CA PHE A 56 2.60 1.17 14.56
C PHE A 56 2.01 -0.01 15.34
N ALA A 57 1.01 -0.69 14.78
CA ALA A 57 0.30 -1.82 15.37
C ALA A 57 0.21 -3.00 14.41
#